data_AF-A0A061HU93-F1
#
_entry.id   AF-A0A061HU93-F1
#
_cell.length_a   1.000
_cell.length_b   1.000
_cell.length_c   1.000
_cell.angle_alpha   90.00
_cell.angle_beta   90.00
_cell.angle_gamma   90.00
#
_symmetry.space_group_name_H-M   'P 1'
#
loop_
_entity.id
_entity.type
_entity.pdbx_description
1 polymer ?
#
loop_
_entity_poly.entity_id
_entity_poly.type
_entity_poly.pdbx_seq_one_letter_code
_entity_poly.pdbx_strand_id
1 'polypeptide(L)'
;KGTQENGPAFSSREIIYQNGSLLFQKVTINDAETYMLYMARNLIEYTIASVEFHVYQPVTPPFIQVTNTTIKEKDPVFLTCVSEDTGISIHWLFNGKRLELTDS
;
A
#
# COMPACT_ATOMS: atom_id res chain seq x y z
N LYS A 1 -24.53 7.68 -28.67
CA LYS A 1 -23.07 7.44 -28.69
C LYS A 1 -22.50 8.38 -27.63
N GLY A 2 -22.04 7.86 -26.49
CA GLY A 2 -21.51 8.71 -25.41
C GLY A 2 -20.21 9.37 -25.84
N THR A 3 -20.06 10.66 -25.57
CA THR A 3 -18.80 11.40 -25.72
C THR A 3 -18.03 11.29 -24.41
N GLN A 4 -16.76 10.91 -24.48
CA GLN A 4 -15.86 10.94 -23.33
C GLN A 4 -15.15 12.29 -23.35
N GLU A 5 -15.31 13.05 -22.27
CA GLU A 5 -14.59 14.31 -22.05
C GLU A 5 -13.74 14.19 -20.79
N ASN A 6 -12.50 14.66 -20.89
CA ASN A 6 -11.54 14.58 -19.80
C ASN A 6 -11.72 15.81 -18.89
N GLY A 7 -11.82 15.55 -17.58
CA GLY A 7 -11.90 16.62 -16.58
C GLY A 7 -10.52 17.19 -16.21
N PRO A 8 -10.48 18.23 -15.35
CA PRO A 8 -9.24 18.88 -14.91
C PRO A 8 -8.24 17.95 -14.21
N ALA A 9 -8.73 16.87 -13.58
CA ALA A 9 -7.90 15.89 -12.88
C ALA A 9 -7.27 14.82 -13.81
N PHE A 10 -7.60 14.83 -15.11
CA PHE A 10 -7.10 13.85 -16.06
C PHE A 10 -5.58 13.99 -16.27
N SER A 11 -4.83 12.93 -15.98
CA SER A 11 -3.36 12.89 -16.09
C SER A 11 -2.84 12.08 -17.27
N SER A 12 -3.72 11.70 -18.22
CA SER A 12 -3.39 10.81 -19.36
C SER A 12 -2.99 9.39 -18.96
N ARG A 13 -3.30 8.99 -17.73
CA ARG A 13 -3.07 7.65 -17.18
C ARG A 13 -4.38 6.89 -16.93
N GLU A 14 -5.49 7.60 -16.99
CA GLU A 14 -6.84 7.14 -16.73
C GLU A 14 -7.53 6.68 -18.02
N ILE A 15 -8.17 5.52 -18.00
CA ILE A 15 -8.98 5.02 -19.12
C ILE A 15 -10.33 4.59 -18.56
N ILE A 16 -11.41 5.20 -19.05
CA ILE A 16 -12.78 4.84 -18.70
C ILE A 16 -13.31 3.88 -19.76
N TYR A 17 -13.73 2.70 -19.34
CA TYR A 17 -14.37 1.71 -20.21
C TYR A 17 -15.89 1.92 -20.23
N GLN A 18 -16.53 1.47 -21.31
CA GLN A 18 -17.99 1.60 -21.49
C GLN A 18 -18.81 0.88 -20.42
N ASN A 19 -18.24 -0.12 -19.75
CA ASN A 19 -18.86 -0.82 -18.63
C ASN A 19 -18.80 -0.04 -17.30
N GLY A 20 -18.22 1.16 -17.29
CA GLY A 20 -18.06 2.01 -16.11
C GLY A 20 -16.79 1.75 -15.30
N SER A 21 -15.95 0.79 -15.70
CA SER A 21 -14.65 0.56 -15.06
C SER A 21 -13.66 1.67 -15.40
N LEU A 22 -12.90 2.12 -14.41
CA LEU A 22 -11.78 3.05 -14.55
C LEU A 22 -10.47 2.26 -14.39
N LEU A 23 -9.60 2.30 -15.39
CA LEU A 23 -8.23 1.83 -15.29
C LEU A 23 -7.31 3.00 -15.03
N PHE A 24 -6.46 2.86 -14.02
CA PHE A 24 -5.39 3.80 -13.73
C PHE A 24 -4.03 3.14 -13.98
N GLN A 25 -3.25 3.69 -14.91
CA GLN A 25 -1.94 3.16 -15.29
C GLN A 25 -0.83 3.88 -14.54
N LYS A 26 0.26 3.16 -14.19
CA LYS A 26 1.45 3.74 -13.55
C LYS A 26 1.07 4.59 -12.31
N VAL A 27 0.40 3.94 -11.36
CA VAL A 27 -0.02 4.56 -10.11
C VAL A 27 1.17 4.92 -9.23
N THR A 28 0.98 5.95 -8.42
CA THR A 28 1.96 6.52 -7.48
C THR A 28 1.30 6.68 -6.12
N ILE A 29 2.09 6.94 -5.06
CA ILE A 29 1.54 7.17 -3.73
C ILE A 29 0.59 8.39 -3.68
N ASN A 30 0.80 9.37 -4.57
CA ASN A 30 -0.05 10.57 -4.67
C ASN A 30 -1.44 10.25 -5.23
N ASP A 31 -1.62 9.08 -5.83
CA ASP A 31 -2.92 8.62 -6.34
C ASP A 31 -3.76 7.94 -5.24
N ALA A 32 -3.19 7.70 -4.06
CA ALA A 32 -3.87 7.05 -2.94
C ALA A 32 -4.90 8.00 -2.30
N GLU A 33 -6.13 7.95 -2.78
CA GLU A 33 -7.24 8.78 -2.34
C GLU A 33 -8.56 8.00 -2.41
N THR A 34 -9.64 8.61 -1.92
CA THR A 34 -11.00 8.14 -2.16
C THR A 34 -11.50 8.60 -3.54
N TYR A 35 -11.85 7.65 -4.39
CA TYR A 35 -12.45 7.91 -5.70
C TYR A 35 -13.96 7.72 -5.64
N MET A 36 -14.70 8.64 -6.26
CA MET A 36 -16.16 8.61 -6.33
C MET A 36 -16.63 8.48 -7.77
N LEU A 37 -17.50 7.50 -8.02
CA LEU A 37 -18.18 7.31 -9.30
C LEU A 37 -19.63 7.77 -9.17
N TYR A 38 -20.02 8.70 -10.03
CA TYR A 38 -21.39 9.20 -10.16
C TYR A 38 -22.03 8.63 -11.42
N MET A 39 -23.05 7.79 -11.26
CA MET A 39 -23.80 7.19 -12.36
C MET A 39 -25.22 7.76 -12.42
N ALA A 40 -25.53 8.50 -13.47
CA ALA A 40 -26.88 8.99 -13.72
C ALA A 40 -27.71 7.89 -14.41
N ARG A 41 -28.84 7.49 -13.81
CA ARG A 41 -29.81 6.59 -14.47
C ARG A 41 -30.77 7.37 -15.37
N ASN A 42 -31.12 8.58 -14.94
CA ASN A 42 -31.87 9.59 -15.68
C ASN A 42 -31.41 10.99 -15.20
N LEU A 43 -32.09 12.06 -15.60
CA LEU A 43 -31.69 13.44 -15.26
C LEU A 43 -31.72 13.76 -13.75
N ILE A 44 -32.39 12.94 -12.94
CA ILE A 44 -32.74 13.24 -11.54
C ILE A 44 -32.19 12.17 -10.58
N GLU A 45 -31.98 10.94 -11.05
CA GLU A 45 -31.52 9.81 -10.24
C GLU A 45 -30.05 9.49 -10.47
N TYR A 46 -29.28 9.53 -9.38
CA TYR A 46 -27.86 9.22 -9.36
C TYR A 46 -27.57 8.07 -8.40
N THR A 47 -26.69 7.16 -8.81
CA THR A 47 -26.04 6.19 -7.94
C THR A 47 -24.61 6.64 -7.70
N ILE A 48 -24.21 6.73 -6.43
CA ILE A 48 -22.84 7.09 -6.05
C ILE A 48 -22.17 5.82 -5.52
N ALA A 49 -20.99 5.52 -6.05
CA ALA A 49 -20.10 4.53 -5.49
C ALA A 49 -18.81 5.22 -5.04
N SER A 50 -18.26 4.78 -3.90
CA SER A 50 -17.02 5.31 -3.35
C SER A 50 -16.04 4.15 -3.12
N VAL A 51 -14.77 4.37 -3.43
CA VAL A 51 -13.70 3.39 -3.20
C VAL A 51 -12.48 4.10 -2.64
N GLU A 52 -11.96 3.59 -1.53
CA GLU A 52 -10.67 4.02 -0.98
C GLU A 52 -9.55 3.28 -1.69
N PHE A 53 -8.77 4.00 -2.48
CA PHE A 53 -7.69 3.43 -3.27
C PHE A 53 -6.36 3.57 -2.54
N HIS A 54 -5.73 2.45 -2.24
CA HIS A 54 -4.44 2.41 -1.55
C HIS A 54 -3.34 2.02 -2.52
N VAL A 55 -2.22 2.73 -2.47
CA VAL A 55 -1.02 2.41 -3.25
C VAL A 55 0.13 2.17 -2.28
N TYR A 56 0.82 1.05 -2.43
CA TYR A 56 1.95 0.68 -1.58
C TYR A 56 3.22 0.62 -2.42
N GLN A 57 4.31 1.13 -1.87
CA GLN A 57 5.64 0.95 -2.45
C GLN A 57 6.23 -0.36 -1.92
N PRO A 58 6.91 -1.15 -2.77
CA PRO A 58 7.65 -2.31 -2.30
C PRO A 58 8.70 -1.91 -1.27
N VAL A 59 8.82 -2.68 -0.20
CA VAL A 59 9.86 -2.47 0.80
C VAL A 59 11.22 -2.92 0.28
N THR A 60 12.25 -2.17 0.63
CA THR A 60 13.65 -2.56 0.41
C THR A 60 14.02 -3.73 1.34
N PRO A 61 14.90 -4.65 0.91
CA PRO A 61 15.37 -5.72 1.78
C PRO A 61 16.07 -5.14 3.02
N PRO A 62 15.58 -5.39 4.24
CA PRO A 62 16.26 -4.95 5.44
C PRO A 62 17.49 -5.80 5.72
N PHE A 63 18.38 -5.33 6.60
CA PHE A 63 19.45 -6.15 7.15
C PHE A 63 19.36 -6.24 8.67
N ILE A 64 19.88 -7.34 9.21
CA ILE A 64 19.94 -7.56 10.66
C ILE A 64 21.33 -7.17 11.14
N GLN A 65 21.38 -6.20 12.04
CA GLN A 65 22.58 -5.84 12.78
C GLN A 65 22.58 -6.55 14.13
N VAL A 66 23.71 -7.17 14.48
CA VAL A 66 23.92 -7.82 15.78
C VAL A 66 25.11 -7.19 16.48
N THR A 67 25.01 -6.98 17.79
CA THR A 67 26.07 -6.36 18.60
C THR A 67 27.23 -7.30 18.89
N ASN A 68 26.94 -8.56 19.23
CA ASN A 68 27.95 -9.59 19.47
C ASN A 68 27.40 -10.97 19.09
N THR A 69 28.16 -11.74 18.31
CA THR A 69 27.82 -13.11 17.89
C THR A 69 28.35 -14.17 18.84
N THR A 70 29.29 -13.83 19.71
CA THR A 70 29.90 -14.76 20.67
C THR A 70 29.53 -14.30 22.07
N ILE A 71 28.46 -14.89 22.58
CA ILE A 71 27.89 -14.60 23.89
C ILE A 71 27.99 -15.81 24.82
N LYS A 72 28.01 -15.59 26.13
CA LYS A 72 27.88 -16.69 27.09
C LYS A 72 26.40 -17.01 27.28
N GLU A 73 26.15 -18.22 27.76
CA GLU A 73 24.79 -18.62 28.13
C GLU A 73 24.22 -17.62 29.15
N LYS A 74 22.98 -17.16 28.91
CA LYS A 74 22.24 -16.13 29.68
C LYS A 74 22.66 -14.67 29.44
N ASP A 75 23.67 -14.41 28.61
CA ASP A 75 23.92 -13.03 28.17
C ASP A 75 22.82 -12.60 27.18
N PRO A 76 22.29 -11.37 27.28
CA PRO A 76 21.30 -10.87 26.33
C PRO A 76 21.94 -10.62 24.95
N VAL A 77 21.16 -10.83 23.89
CA VAL A 77 21.52 -10.48 22.51
C VAL A 77 20.58 -9.38 22.03
N PHE A 78 21.16 -8.36 21.41
CA PHE A 78 20.40 -7.30 20.77
C PHE A 78 20.49 -7.45 19.25
N LEU A 79 19.34 -7.76 18.64
CA LEU A 79 19.16 -7.81 17.20
C LEU A 79 18.41 -6.55 16.78
N THR A 80 18.95 -5.82 15.82
CA THR A 80 18.30 -4.63 15.25
C THR A 80 17.99 -4.90 13.78
N CYS A 81 16.71 -4.78 13.41
CA CYS A 81 16.30 -4.77 12.01
C CYS A 81 16.48 -3.34 11.49
N VAL A 82 17.34 -3.17 10.48
CA VAL A 82 17.62 -1.87 9.87
C VAL A 82 17.00 -1.84 8.48
N SER A 83 16.11 -0.86 8.26
CA SER A 83 15.49 -0.56 6.98
C SER A 83 15.46 0.95 6.77
N GLU A 84 15.57 1.38 5.51
CA GLU A 84 15.38 2.78 5.11
C GLU A 84 13.88 3.12 4.93
N ASP A 85 13.02 2.10 4.89
CA ASP A 85 11.57 2.28 4.67
C ASP A 85 10.86 2.75 5.96
N THR A 86 9.98 3.74 5.80
CA THR A 86 9.14 4.26 6.88
C THR A 86 7.73 3.68 6.85
N GLY A 87 7.07 3.58 8.01
CA GLY A 87 5.67 3.12 8.07
C GLY A 87 5.49 1.62 7.80
N ILE A 88 6.56 0.84 7.87
CA ILE A 88 6.53 -0.62 7.67
C ILE A 88 6.25 -1.37 8.98
N SER A 89 5.76 -2.60 8.83
CA SER A 89 5.66 -3.56 9.93
C SER A 89 6.86 -4.50 9.92
N ILE A 90 7.47 -4.73 11.08
CA ILE A 90 8.63 -5.62 11.24
C ILE A 90 8.19 -6.90 11.95
N HIS A 91 8.58 -8.04 11.39
CA HIS A 91 8.34 -9.35 11.97
C HIS A 91 9.66 -10.12 12.11
N TRP A 92 9.94 -10.58 13.33
CA TRP A 92 11.13 -11.38 13.62
C TRP A 92 10.86 -12.87 13.36
N LEU A 93 11.87 -13.54 12.80
CA LEU A 93 11.80 -14.95 12.43
C LEU A 93 12.95 -15.71 13.10
N PHE A 94 12.65 -16.92 13.57
CA PHE A 94 13.65 -17.90 13.99
C PHE A 94 13.39 -19.21 13.24
N ASN A 95 14.37 -19.66 12.45
CA ASN A 95 14.25 -20.84 11.58
C ASN A 95 12.98 -20.83 10.70
N GLY A 96 12.66 -19.67 10.13
CA GLY A 96 11.49 -19.47 9.27
C GLY A 96 10.14 -19.40 9.99
N LYS A 97 10.11 -19.48 11.32
CA LYS A 97 8.88 -19.32 12.13
C LYS A 97 8.86 -17.95 12.80
N ARG A 98 7.68 -17.33 12.87
CA ARG A 98 7.50 -16.06 13.58
C ARG A 98 7.84 -16.24 15.06
N LEU A 99 8.67 -15.34 15.58
CA LEU A 99 8.94 -15.27 17.01
C LEU A 99 7.74 -14.62 17.70
N GLU A 100 7.20 -15.32 18.70
CA GLU A 100 6.22 -14.74 19.61
C GLU A 100 6.97 -13.83 20.58
N LEU A 101 6.60 -12.55 20.59
CA LEU A 101 7.15 -11.59 21.53
C LEU A 101 6.45 -11.82 22.86
N THR A 102 7.20 -12.25 23.88
CA THR A 102 6.76 -12.21 25.27
C THR A 102 7.08 -10.83 25.83
N ASP A 103 6.10 -10.18 26.45
CA ASP A 103 6.36 -9.00 27.26
C ASP A 103 7.35 -9.36 28.39
N SER A 104 8.31 -8.45 28.62
CA SER A 104 9.36 -8.55 29.64
C SER A 104 8.86 -8.28 31.04
#